data_AF-A0A0C1N9T3-F1
#
_entry.id   AF-A0A0C1N9T3-F1
#
_cell.length_a   1.000
_cell.length_b   1.000
_cell.length_c   1.000
_cell.angle_alpha   90.00
_cell.angle_beta   90.00
_cell.angle_gamma   90.00
#
_symmetry.space_group_name_H-M   'P 1'
#
loop_
_entity.id
_entity.type
_entity.pdbx_description
1 polymer ?
#
loop_
_entity_poly.entity_id
_entity_poly.type
_entity_poly.pdbx_seq_one_letter_code
_entity_poly.pdbx_strand_id
1 'polypeptide(L)' 'MTPDQQDRLIQNIAGSLSQARRDIQMRQICHFFRADINYGRRVAEGLGIEIDASMMPASAQTVNA' A
#
# COMPACT_ATOMS: atom_id res chain seq x y z
N MET A 1 11.92 -8.13 10.72
CA MET A 1 12.48 -7.25 9.67
C MET A 1 12.92 -5.97 10.36
N THR A 2 14.13 -5.48 10.13
CA THR A 2 14.53 -4.16 10.65
C THR A 2 13.82 -3.06 9.86
N PRO A 3 13.69 -1.83 10.40
CA PRO A 3 13.08 -0.71 9.66
C PRO A 3 13.71 -0.51 8.27
N ASP A 4 15.05 -0.50 8.18
CA ASP A 4 15.76 -0.36 6.91
C ASP A 4 15.47 -1.50 5.91
N GLN A 5 15.30 -2.73 6.40
CA GLN A 5 14.95 -3.87 5.54
C GLN A 5 13.53 -3.72 4.99
N GLN A 6 12.61 -3.20 5.80
CA GLN A 6 11.23 -2.95 5.38
C GLN A 6 11.18 -1.83 4.33
N ASP A 7 11.96 -0.77 4.52
CA ASP A 7 12.04 0.34 3.59
C ASP A 7 12.58 -0.09 2.23
N ARG A 8 13.67 -0.86 2.22
CA ARG A 8 14.23 -1.44 0.99
C ARG A 8 13.24 -2.37 0.29
N LEU A 9 12.50 -3.18 1.06
CA LEU A 9 11.50 -4.07 0.50
C LEU A 9 10.36 -3.29 -0.18
N ILE A 10 9.86 -2.23 0.46
CA ILE A 10 8.80 -1.39 -0.09
C ILE A 10 9.27 -0.70 -1.38
N GLN A 11 10.50 -0.15 -1.37
CA GLN A 11 11.10 0.47 -2.56
C GLN A 11 11.19 -0.52 -3.73
N ASN A 12 11.66 -1.75 -3.47
CA ASN A 12 11.77 -2.79 -4.50
C ASN A 12 10.41 -3.20 -5.07
N ILE A 13 9.40 -3.34 -4.21
CA ILE A 13 8.04 -3.68 -4.63
C ILE A 13 7.43 -2.56 -5.46
N ALA A 14 7.52 -1.30 -4.99
CA ALA A 14 7.00 -0.15 -5.72
C ALA A 14 7.70 0.00 -7.08
N GLY A 15 9.03 -0.12 -7.12
CA GLY A 15 9.81 -0.09 -8.35
C GLY A 15 9.36 -1.16 -9.35
N SER A 16 9.19 -2.40 -8.89
CA SER A 16 8.73 -3.51 -9.75
C SER A 16 7.29 -3.32 -10.23
N LEU A 17 6.39 -2.90 -9.32
CA LEU A 17 4.96 -2.75 -9.60
C LEU A 17 4.68 -1.52 -10.48
N SER A 18 5.55 -0.51 -10.50
CA SER A 18 5.44 0.68 -11.35
C SER A 18 5.37 0.34 -12.85
N GLN A 19 5.98 -0.79 -13.25
CA GLN A 19 6.01 -1.27 -14.63
C GLN A 19 4.74 -2.04 -15.02
N ALA A 20 3.90 -2.40 -14.05
CA ALA A 20 2.64 -3.08 -14.33
C ALA A 20 1.56 -2.08 -14.77
N ARG A 21 0.51 -2.58 -15.42
CA ARG A 21 -0.67 -1.76 -15.76
C ARG A 21 -1.34 -1.20 -14.50
N ARG A 22 -1.95 -0.02 -14.64
CA ARG A 22 -2.62 0.69 -13.54
C ARG A 22 -3.65 -0.16 -12.77
N ASP A 23 -4.42 -0.98 -13.47
CA ASP A 23 -5.44 -1.85 -12.87
C ASP A 23 -4.84 -2.98 -12.02
N ILE A 24 -3.62 -3.44 -12.34
CA ILE A 24 -2.86 -4.41 -11.56
C ILE A 24 -2.29 -3.73 -10.33
N GLN A 25 -1.71 -2.54 -10.49
CA GLN A 25 -1.19 -1.74 -9.38
C GLN A 25 -2.28 -1.50 -8.32
N MET A 26 -3.47 -1.06 -8.75
CA MET A 26 -4.59 -0.80 -7.84
C MET A 26 -5.04 -2.07 -7.08
N ARG A 27 -5.20 -3.20 -7.78
CA ARG A 27 -5.57 -4.46 -7.14
C ARG A 27 -4.55 -4.91 -6.10
N GLN A 28 -3.26 -4.80 -6.44
CA GLN A 28 -2.19 -5.18 -5.54
C GLN A 28 -2.12 -4.27 -4.30
N ILE A 29 -2.32 -2.96 -4.48
CA ILE A 29 -2.46 -2.02 -3.37
C ILE A 29 -3.61 -2.42 -2.45
N CYS A 30 -4.78 -2.77 -3.00
CA CYS A 30 -5.90 -3.24 -2.19
C CYS A 30 -5.56 -4.52 -1.40
N HIS A 31 -4.72 -5.42 -1.92
CA HIS A 31 -4.25 -6.58 -1.16
C HIS A 31 -3.30 -6.17 -0.03
N PHE A 32 -2.39 -5.24 -0.27
CA PHE A 32 -1.51 -4.73 0.76
C PHE A 32 -2.28 -4.03 1.89
N PHE A 33 -3.27 -3.20 1.58
CA PHE A 33 -4.13 -2.58 2.59
C PHE A 33 -4.91 -3.59 3.44
N ARG A 34 -5.37 -4.70 2.84
CA ARG A 34 -6.03 -5.78 3.57
C ARG A 34 -5.08 -6.55 4.49
N ALA A 35 -3.81 -6.63 4.13
CA ALA A 35 -2.78 -7.28 4.94
C ALA A 35 -2.27 -6.37 6.07
N ASP A 36 -1.95 -5.12 5.74
CA ASP A 36 -1.46 -4.10 6.67
C ASP A 36 -1.69 -2.69 6.07
N ILE A 37 -2.36 -1.83 6.84
CA ILE A 37 -2.74 -0.48 6.40
C ILE A 37 -1.51 0.41 6.15
N ASN A 38 -0.50 0.36 7.03
CA ASN A 38 0.73 1.13 6.86
C ASN A 38 1.48 0.66 5.63
N TYR A 39 1.55 -0.65 5.40
CA TYR A 39 2.22 -1.22 4.24
C TYR A 39 1.53 -0.83 2.94
N GLY A 40 0.21 -0.97 2.86
CA GLY A 40 -0.60 -0.55 1.72
C GLY A 40 -0.40 0.93 1.37
N ARG A 41 -0.42 1.81 2.40
CA ARG A 41 -0.15 3.24 2.24
C ARG A 41 1.24 3.50 1.67
N ARG A 42 2.29 2.91 2.25
CA ARG A 42 3.67 3.16 1.82
C ARG A 42 3.96 2.65 0.40
N VAL A 43 3.35 1.53 0.00
CA VAL A 43 3.45 1.04 -1.38
C VAL A 43 2.70 1.97 -2.34
N ALA A 44 1.53 2.49 -1.97
CA ALA A 44 0.78 3.45 -2.78
C ALA A 44 1.54 4.77 -2.97
N GLU A 45 2.15 5.30 -1.89
CA GLU A 45 3.02 6.48 -1.93
C GLU A 45 4.21 6.26 -2.88
N GLY A 46 4.88 5.10 -2.78
CA GLY A 46 6.00 4.75 -3.67
C GLY A 46 5.61 4.64 -5.15
N LEU A 47 4.32 4.46 -5.44
CA LEU A 47 3.76 4.42 -6.80
C LEU A 47 3.14 5.76 -7.23
N GLY A 48 3.15 6.78 -6.37
CA GLY A 48 2.52 8.08 -6.65
C GLY A 48 1.00 8.01 -6.76
N ILE A 49 0.38 7.11 -5.99
CA ILE A 49 -1.06 6.88 -6.03
C ILE A 49 -1.69 7.47 -4.78
N GLU A 50 -2.52 8.49 -4.97
CA GLU A 50 -3.33 9.03 -3.89
C GLU A 50 -4.41 8.01 -3.49
N ILE A 51 -4.51 7.77 -2.18
CA ILE A 51 -5.49 6.86 -1.61
C ILE A 51 -6.58 7.68 -0.95
N ASP A 52 -7.78 7.59 -1.50
CA ASP A 52 -8.97 8.09 -0.83
C ASP A 52 -9.33 7.16 0.33
N ALA A 53 -9.45 7.73 1.53
CA ALA A 53 -9.85 7.00 2.74
C ALA A 53 -11.23 6.35 2.59
N SER A 54 -12.08 6.83 1.69
CA SER A 54 -13.38 6.24 1.37
C SER A 54 -13.27 4.85 0.69
N MET A 55 -12.13 4.55 0.07
CA MET A 55 -11.88 3.28 -0.63
C MET A 55 -11.39 2.16 0.30
N MET A 56 -11.15 2.46 1.58
CA MET A 56 -10.78 1.47 2.58
C MET A 56 -12.04 0.83 3.19
N PRO A 57 -12.04 -0.49 3.46
CA PRO A 57 -13.18 -1.13 4.08
C PRO A 57 -13.44 -0.53 5.47
N ALA A 58 -14.71 -0.23 5.79
CA ALA A 58 -15.14 0.38 7.04
C ALA A 58 -14.69 -0.35 8.31
N SER A 59 -14.31 -1.63 8.21
CA SER A 59 -13.70 -2.40 9.31
C SER A 59 -12.32 -1.90 9.74
N ALA A 60 -11.69 -0.99 8.98
CA ALA A 60 -10.43 -0.33 9.34
C ALA A 60 -10.63 1.01 10.08
N GLN A 61 -11.87 1.48 10.29
CA GLN A 61 -12.19 2.78 10.89
C GLN A 61 -12.26 2.77 12.43
N THR A 62 -12.14 1.63 13.10
CA THR A 62 -12.24 1.53 14.57
C THR A 62 -10.87 1.55 15.26
N VAL A 63 -10.16 2.67 15.23
CA VAL A 63 -9.16 3.02 16.26
C VAL A 63 -9.21 4.52 16.53
N ASN A 64 -10.33 4.97 17.10
CA ASN A 64 -10.43 6.22 17.87
C ASN A 64 -11.54 6.02 18.90
N ALA A 65 -11.19 5.38 20.01
CA ALA A 65 -11.89 5.42 21.28
C ALA A 65 -10.84 5.57 22.38
#